data_AF-A0A0K6FU28-F1
#
_entry.id   AF-A0A0K6FU28-F1
#
_cell.length_a   1.000
_cell.length_b   1.000
_cell.length_c   1.000
_cell.angle_alpha   90.00
_cell.angle_beta   90.00
_cell.angle_gamma   90.00
#
_symmetry.space_group_name_H-M   'P 1'
#
loop_
_entity.id
_entity.type
_entity.pdbx_description
1 polymer ?
#
loop_
_entity_poly.entity_id
_entity_poly.type
_entity_poly.pdbx_seq_one_letter_code
_entity_poly.pdbx_strand_id
1 'polypeptide(L)'
;MIDAPLNNLWSLPITRYTELYINDAVSMRLAVPSPEMESIGNVIASLGAMHTIPMLANSSLDTNTRESIIAAVTLQDLKNTLELVRLPDGYRAFADRQLVAGCIVLMSSVKPSPFGYEYGYLCFRLVVIALNACFLHYASCLDVIISDMGNGPAEDYLKKFWVASETAIMLEFTDTDDDGHLTVIRDSPPPARWTTPLTDYLDFRALLDILHDDQKNFLITLRTANSLRLSGLMYILWRYVESEKSSDRP
;
A
#
# COMPACT_ATOMS: atom_id res chain seq x y z
N MET A 1 26.23 19.80 10.15
CA MET A 1 25.04 19.42 9.35
C MET A 1 25.56 19.25 7.94
N ILE A 2 25.91 18.02 7.57
CA ILE A 2 26.55 17.73 6.28
C ILE A 2 25.40 17.34 5.35
N ASP A 3 25.10 18.20 4.39
CA ASP A 3 24.21 17.89 3.29
C ASP A 3 24.81 16.71 2.52
N ALA A 4 24.18 15.55 2.68
CA ALA A 4 24.45 14.40 1.83
C ALA A 4 24.06 14.79 0.39
N PRO A 5 24.87 14.42 -0.62
CA PRO A 5 24.59 14.80 -2.00
C PRO A 5 23.22 14.27 -2.41
N LEU A 6 22.43 15.13 -3.06
CA LEU A 6 21.18 14.77 -3.74
C LEU A 6 21.46 13.63 -4.72
N ASN A 7 21.27 12.39 -4.27
CA ASN A 7 21.23 11.25 -5.16
C ASN A 7 19.95 11.38 -5.99
N ASN A 8 20.10 11.80 -7.25
CA ASN A 8 19.01 11.90 -8.24
C ASN A 8 18.20 10.59 -8.42
N LEU A 9 18.66 9.46 -7.88
CA LEU A 9 17.93 8.18 -7.93
C LEU A 9 16.66 8.17 -7.07
N TRP A 10 16.65 8.81 -5.91
CA TRP A 10 15.62 8.54 -4.88
C TRP A 10 14.65 9.71 -4.64
N SER A 11 14.98 10.89 -5.18
CA SER A 11 14.19 12.14 -5.25
C SER A 11 13.54 12.64 -3.95
N LEU A 12 13.09 13.90 -4.03
CA LEU A 12 12.61 14.88 -3.03
C LEU A 12 12.67 14.49 -1.54
N PRO A 13 13.23 15.36 -0.68
CA PRO A 13 13.26 15.13 0.75
C PRO A 13 11.85 15.12 1.35
N ILE A 14 11.69 14.42 2.48
CA ILE A 14 10.46 14.29 3.28
C ILE A 14 9.72 15.61 3.53
N THR A 15 10.42 16.75 3.55
CA THR A 15 9.84 18.09 3.73
C THR A 15 8.90 18.52 2.60
N ARG A 16 8.97 17.88 1.44
CA ARG A 16 8.13 18.19 0.27
C ARG A 16 6.91 17.28 0.12
N TYR A 17 6.77 16.27 0.98
CA TYR A 17 5.69 15.27 0.82
C TYR A 17 4.30 15.87 1.02
N THR A 18 4.16 16.88 1.88
CA THR A 18 2.90 17.58 2.14
C THR A 18 2.31 18.23 0.90
N GLU A 19 3.15 18.71 -0.02
CA GLU A 19 2.70 19.40 -1.23
C GLU A 19 2.21 18.40 -2.29
N LEU A 20 2.76 17.18 -2.28
CA LEU A 20 2.61 16.23 -3.38
C LEU A 20 1.82 14.97 -3.05
N TYR A 21 1.70 14.60 -1.77
CA TYR A 21 1.22 13.27 -1.41
C TYR A 21 0.18 13.25 -0.30
N ILE A 22 -0.27 14.41 0.19
CA ILE A 22 -1.46 14.44 1.06
C ILE A 22 -2.69 14.00 0.26
N ASN A 23 -3.69 13.38 0.90
CA ASN A 23 -4.87 12.89 0.18
C ASN A 23 -5.60 14.02 -0.56
N ASP A 24 -5.67 15.20 0.05
CA ASP A 24 -6.31 16.35 -0.58
C ASP A 24 -5.56 16.79 -1.84
N ALA A 25 -4.23 16.78 -1.84
CA ALA A 25 -3.41 17.09 -3.01
C ALA A 25 -3.54 16.00 -4.09
N VAL A 26 -3.67 14.74 -3.68
CA VAL A 26 -3.95 13.63 -4.61
C VAL A 26 -5.33 13.81 -5.21
N SER A 27 -6.39 13.95 -4.40
CA SER A 27 -7.77 14.19 -4.82
C SER A 27 -7.94 15.43 -5.69
N MET A 28 -7.29 16.55 -5.35
CA MET A 28 -7.25 17.75 -6.19
C MET A 28 -6.59 17.47 -7.53
N ARG A 29 -5.50 16.70 -7.56
CA ARG A 29 -4.92 16.24 -8.82
C ARG A 29 -5.89 15.35 -9.57
N LEU A 30 -6.63 14.44 -8.90
CA LEU A 30 -7.65 13.57 -9.52
C LEU A 30 -8.75 14.40 -10.23
N ALA A 31 -9.14 15.54 -9.64
CA ALA A 31 -10.20 16.43 -10.16
C ALA A 31 -9.83 17.14 -11.48
N VAL A 32 -8.54 17.36 -11.71
CA VAL A 32 -8.05 18.00 -12.94
C VAL A 32 -7.81 16.93 -14.00
N PRO A 33 -8.39 17.01 -15.22
CA PRO A 33 -8.02 16.13 -16.32
C PRO A 33 -6.52 16.19 -16.57
N SER A 34 -5.81 15.08 -16.37
CA SER A 34 -4.36 15.02 -16.57
C SER A 34 -4.07 14.49 -17.98
N PRO A 35 -3.63 15.34 -18.93
CA PRO A 35 -3.18 14.87 -20.23
C PRO A 35 -1.96 13.94 -20.12
N GLU A 36 -1.27 13.94 -18.97
CA GLU A 36 -0.14 13.05 -18.73
C GLU A 36 -0.58 11.59 -18.50
N MET A 37 -1.72 11.33 -17.85
CA MET A 37 -2.21 9.94 -17.73
C MET A 37 -2.93 9.44 -18.99
N GLU A 38 -3.44 10.36 -19.82
CA GLU A 38 -3.97 10.02 -21.16
C GLU A 38 -2.86 9.71 -22.17
N SER A 39 -1.59 10.01 -21.83
CA SER A 39 -0.47 9.57 -22.63
C SER A 39 -0.36 8.04 -22.57
N ILE A 40 -0.54 7.40 -23.72
CA ILE A 40 -0.37 5.95 -23.93
C ILE A 40 0.94 5.45 -23.29
N GLY A 41 2.01 6.26 -23.34
CA GLY A 41 3.30 5.90 -22.77
C GLY A 41 3.27 5.73 -21.24
N ASN A 42 2.54 6.58 -20.53
CA ASN A 42 2.44 6.50 -19.07
C ASN A 42 1.57 5.32 -18.64
N VAL A 43 0.48 5.03 -19.35
CA VAL A 43 -0.33 3.83 -19.11
C VAL A 43 0.49 2.56 -19.32
N ILE A 44 1.26 2.48 -20.41
CA ILE A 44 2.16 1.35 -20.68
C ILE A 44 3.19 1.21 -19.55
N ALA A 45 3.79 2.31 -19.10
CA ALA A 45 4.75 2.29 -17.99
C ALA A 45 4.10 1.80 -16.68
N SER A 46 2.91 2.30 -16.32
CA SER A 46 2.17 1.85 -15.14
C SER A 46 1.88 0.34 -15.20
N LEU A 47 1.43 -0.16 -16.35
CA LEU A 47 1.15 -1.59 -16.54
C LEU A 47 2.42 -2.44 -16.50
N GLY A 48 3.52 -1.96 -17.09
CA GLY A 48 4.82 -2.61 -17.04
C GLY A 48 5.34 -2.73 -15.61
N ALA A 49 5.21 -1.67 -14.81
CA ALA A 49 5.55 -1.65 -13.40
C ALA A 49 4.66 -2.60 -12.58
N MET A 50 3.36 -2.61 -12.83
CA MET A 50 2.39 -3.51 -12.18
C MET A 50 2.64 -4.98 -12.50
N HIS A 51 3.32 -5.31 -13.60
CA HIS A 51 3.78 -6.66 -13.90
C HIS A 51 5.15 -6.96 -13.28
N THR A 52 6.07 -5.99 -13.31
CA THR A 52 7.47 -6.17 -12.91
C THR A 52 7.64 -6.25 -11.39
N ILE A 53 6.97 -5.35 -10.64
CA ILE A 53 7.13 -5.27 -9.19
C ILE A 53 6.70 -6.58 -8.50
N PRO A 54 5.54 -7.20 -8.82
CA PRO A 54 5.15 -8.48 -8.25
C PRO A 54 6.17 -9.60 -8.38
N MET A 55 6.97 -9.61 -9.47
CA MET A 55 7.99 -10.65 -9.68
C MET A 55 9.02 -10.70 -8.55
N LEU A 56 9.28 -9.57 -7.88
CA LEU A 56 10.21 -9.49 -6.75
C LEU A 56 9.76 -10.30 -5.53
N ALA A 57 8.48 -10.67 -5.43
CA ALA A 57 7.96 -11.55 -4.39
C ALA A 57 8.49 -12.99 -4.51
N ASN A 58 9.02 -13.37 -5.68
CA ASN A 58 9.52 -14.71 -5.90
C ASN A 58 10.86 -14.93 -5.17
N SER A 59 10.82 -15.74 -4.10
CA SER A 59 11.99 -16.09 -3.28
C SER A 59 13.04 -16.92 -4.04
N SER A 60 12.65 -17.61 -5.12
CA SER A 60 13.56 -18.42 -5.94
C SER A 60 14.41 -17.62 -6.94
N LEU A 61 14.17 -16.30 -7.08
CA LEU A 61 15.02 -15.45 -7.91
C LEU A 61 16.44 -15.40 -7.35
N ASP A 62 17.43 -15.57 -8.22
CA ASP A 62 18.83 -15.37 -7.88
C ASP A 62 19.11 -13.88 -7.61
N THR A 63 20.20 -13.61 -6.89
CA THR A 63 20.58 -12.26 -6.47
C THR A 63 20.76 -11.30 -7.63
N ASN A 64 21.41 -11.72 -8.72
CA ASN A 64 21.69 -10.83 -9.85
C ASN A 64 20.40 -10.45 -10.59
N THR A 65 19.50 -11.41 -10.79
CA THR A 65 18.19 -11.14 -11.39
C THR A 65 17.36 -10.19 -10.51
N ARG A 66 17.37 -10.42 -9.19
CA ARG A 66 16.65 -9.56 -8.24
C ARG A 66 17.19 -8.12 -8.27
N GLU A 67 18.50 -7.95 -8.23
CA GLU A 67 19.15 -6.62 -8.30
C GLU A 67 18.86 -5.92 -9.64
N SER A 68 18.86 -6.66 -10.74
CA SER A 68 18.50 -6.13 -12.06
C SER A 68 17.07 -5.62 -12.11
N ILE A 69 16.11 -6.37 -11.54
CA ILE A 69 14.70 -5.94 -11.46
C ILE A 69 14.57 -4.70 -10.56
N ILE A 70 15.22 -4.67 -9.40
CA ILE A 70 15.21 -3.51 -8.50
C ILE A 70 15.74 -2.27 -9.24
N ALA A 71 16.85 -2.39 -9.96
CA ALA A 71 17.45 -1.30 -10.72
C ALA A 71 16.58 -0.82 -11.90
N ALA A 72 15.74 -1.71 -12.45
CA ALA A 72 14.85 -1.40 -13.56
C ALA A 72 13.58 -0.64 -13.13
N VAL A 73 13.12 -0.80 -11.89
CA VAL A 73 11.94 -0.08 -11.39
C VAL A 73 12.33 1.34 -10.98
N THR A 74 11.95 2.30 -11.80
CA THR A 74 12.28 3.71 -11.59
C THR A 74 11.28 4.43 -10.68
N LEU A 75 11.67 5.59 -10.17
CA LEU A 75 10.74 6.48 -9.45
C LEU A 75 9.52 6.87 -10.30
N GLN A 76 9.73 7.09 -11.60
CA GLN A 76 8.65 7.48 -12.51
C GLN A 76 7.65 6.34 -12.67
N ASP A 77 8.11 5.09 -12.68
CA ASP A 77 7.23 3.91 -12.69
C ASP A 77 6.34 3.88 -11.45
N LEU A 78 6.90 4.13 -10.26
CA LEU A 78 6.10 4.20 -9.03
C LEU A 78 5.06 5.33 -9.05
N LYS A 79 5.43 6.51 -9.58
CA LYS A 79 4.51 7.65 -9.76
C LYS A 79 3.38 7.29 -10.74
N ASN A 80 3.73 6.73 -11.89
CA ASN A 80 2.78 6.30 -12.91
C ASN A 80 1.86 5.20 -12.38
N THR A 81 2.37 4.25 -11.60
CA THR A 81 1.56 3.23 -10.92
C THR A 81 0.60 3.89 -9.94
N LEU A 82 1.06 4.84 -9.13
CA LEU A 82 0.18 5.53 -8.18
C LEU A 82 -0.98 6.25 -8.87
N GLU A 83 -0.78 6.80 -10.08
CA GLU A 83 -1.85 7.45 -10.84
C GLU A 83 -2.98 6.48 -11.23
N LEU A 84 -2.79 5.15 -11.18
CA LEU A 84 -3.89 4.19 -11.40
C LEU A 84 -5.08 4.38 -10.44
N VAL A 85 -4.87 5.00 -9.26
CA VAL A 85 -5.95 5.33 -8.32
C VAL A 85 -6.96 6.35 -8.86
N ARG A 86 -6.64 7.03 -9.98
CA ARG A 86 -7.56 7.88 -10.73
C ARG A 86 -8.65 7.11 -11.45
N LEU A 87 -8.41 5.83 -11.72
CA LEU A 87 -9.30 4.98 -12.51
C LEU A 87 -9.98 3.97 -11.58
N PRO A 88 -11.31 3.82 -11.62
CA PRO A 88 -12.01 2.81 -10.82
C PRO A 88 -11.42 1.41 -11.06
N ASP A 89 -11.18 1.04 -12.31
CA ASP A 89 -10.62 -0.28 -12.65
C ASP A 89 -9.16 -0.45 -12.21
N GLY A 90 -8.43 0.65 -11.98
CA GLY A 90 -7.06 0.61 -11.47
C GLY A 90 -6.97 -0.02 -10.08
N TYR A 91 -8.02 0.09 -9.27
CA TYR A 91 -8.09 -0.57 -7.95
C TYR A 91 -8.06 -2.10 -8.02
N ARG A 92 -8.52 -2.71 -9.13
CA ARG A 92 -8.38 -4.17 -9.31
C ARG A 92 -6.93 -4.59 -9.44
N ALA A 93 -6.14 -3.80 -10.16
CA ALA A 93 -4.73 -4.09 -10.38
C ALA A 93 -3.94 -4.07 -9.06
N PHE A 94 -4.36 -3.25 -8.09
CA PHE A 94 -3.75 -3.21 -6.76
C PHE A 94 -4.11 -4.40 -5.87
N ALA A 95 -5.15 -5.18 -6.19
CA ALA A 95 -5.57 -6.34 -5.40
C ALA A 95 -4.69 -7.58 -5.65
N ASP A 96 -3.37 -7.39 -5.73
CA ASP A 96 -2.37 -8.45 -5.87
C ASP A 96 -1.44 -8.47 -4.65
N ARG A 97 -1.34 -9.63 -4.00
CA ARG A 97 -0.45 -9.82 -2.85
C ARG A 97 1.02 -9.82 -3.24
N GLN A 98 1.35 -10.28 -4.45
CA GLN A 98 2.73 -10.26 -4.92
C GLN A 98 3.20 -8.82 -5.11
N LEU A 99 2.31 -7.91 -5.51
CA LEU A 99 2.61 -6.48 -5.56
C LEU A 99 3.02 -5.94 -4.18
N VAL A 100 2.30 -6.32 -3.11
CA VAL A 100 2.64 -5.93 -1.73
C VAL A 100 4.04 -6.40 -1.37
N ALA A 101 4.35 -7.68 -1.56
CA ALA A 101 5.68 -8.24 -1.29
C ALA A 101 6.77 -7.57 -2.12
N GLY A 102 6.53 -7.36 -3.42
CA GLY A 102 7.47 -6.69 -4.31
C GLY A 102 7.77 -5.25 -3.88
N CYS A 103 6.76 -4.50 -3.44
CA CYS A 103 6.96 -3.16 -2.89
C CYS A 103 7.75 -3.18 -1.58
N ILE A 104 7.60 -4.19 -0.71
CA ILE A 104 8.41 -4.34 0.50
C ILE A 104 9.89 -4.61 0.13
N VAL A 105 10.15 -5.43 -0.89
CA VAL A 105 11.51 -5.68 -1.40
C VAL A 105 12.14 -4.40 -1.97
N LEU A 106 11.40 -3.65 -2.80
CA LEU A 106 11.86 -2.36 -3.31
C LEU A 106 12.16 -1.37 -2.19
N MET A 107 11.27 -1.28 -1.20
CA MET A 107 11.46 -0.41 -0.04
C MET A 107 12.70 -0.80 0.77
N SER A 108 12.95 -2.11 0.94
CA SER A 108 14.13 -2.64 1.63
C SER A 108 15.45 -2.26 0.95
N SER A 109 15.42 -2.08 -0.38
CA SER A 109 16.60 -1.68 -1.17
C SER A 109 17.02 -0.23 -0.96
N VAL A 110 16.13 0.62 -0.40
CA VAL A 110 16.41 2.03 -0.16
C VAL A 110 17.21 2.19 1.13
N LYS A 111 18.48 2.60 1.01
CA LYS A 111 19.37 2.83 2.16
C LYS A 111 19.88 4.28 2.19
N PRO A 112 20.13 4.86 3.38
CA PRO A 112 19.96 4.25 4.71
C PRO A 112 18.52 4.34 5.27
N SER A 113 17.65 5.15 4.67
CA SER A 113 16.32 5.48 5.23
C SER A 113 15.27 5.48 4.12
N PRO A 114 14.45 4.41 4.00
CA PRO A 114 13.38 4.34 3.02
C PRO A 114 12.39 5.51 3.09
N PHE A 115 12.04 5.98 4.29
CA PHE A 115 11.12 7.12 4.46
C PHE A 115 11.79 8.48 4.34
N GLY A 116 13.12 8.51 4.26
CA GLY A 116 13.87 9.73 3.97
C GLY A 116 13.78 10.16 2.50
N TYR A 117 13.39 9.26 1.60
CA TYR A 117 13.40 9.47 0.16
C TYR A 117 12.08 9.11 -0.52
N GLU A 118 11.72 9.90 -1.55
CA GLU A 118 10.42 9.84 -2.21
C GLU A 118 10.08 8.44 -2.73
N TYR A 119 11.06 7.76 -3.32
CA TYR A 119 10.89 6.40 -3.82
C TYR A 119 10.43 5.41 -2.74
N GLY A 120 11.13 5.36 -1.59
CA GLY A 120 10.79 4.43 -0.52
C GLY A 120 9.43 4.75 0.11
N TYR A 121 9.10 6.03 0.22
CA TYR A 121 7.76 6.46 0.61
C TYR A 121 6.68 6.06 -0.42
N LEU A 122 6.95 6.16 -1.72
CA LEU A 122 6.02 5.70 -2.75
C LEU A 122 5.83 4.18 -2.70
N CYS A 123 6.89 3.39 -2.50
CA CYS A 123 6.77 1.96 -2.25
C CYS A 123 5.86 1.69 -1.05
N PHE A 124 6.05 2.40 0.07
CA PHE A 124 5.18 2.27 1.25
C PHE A 124 3.72 2.63 0.94
N ARG A 125 3.49 3.71 0.20
CA ARG A 125 2.14 4.12 -0.21
C ARG A 125 1.46 3.05 -1.07
N LEU A 126 2.19 2.45 -2.01
CA LEU A 126 1.70 1.35 -2.83
C LEU A 126 1.41 0.11 -1.99
N VAL A 127 2.25 -0.22 -0.99
CA VAL A 127 1.96 -1.27 0.00
C VAL A 127 0.61 -1.01 0.67
N VAL A 128 0.37 0.20 1.19
CA VAL A 128 -0.88 0.53 1.87
C VAL A 128 -2.09 0.41 0.93
N ILE A 129 -2.00 0.92 -0.30
CA ILE A 129 -3.08 0.81 -1.29
C ILE A 129 -3.34 -0.65 -1.65
N ALA A 130 -2.30 -1.40 -2.00
CA ALA A 130 -2.41 -2.79 -2.41
C ALA A 130 -2.95 -3.71 -1.29
N LEU A 131 -2.52 -3.47 -0.04
CA LEU A 131 -3.07 -4.18 1.12
C LEU A 131 -4.57 -3.92 1.30
N ASN A 132 -5.01 -2.66 1.23
CA ASN A 132 -6.43 -2.33 1.34
C ASN A 132 -7.25 -2.84 0.14
N ALA A 133 -6.68 -2.86 -1.06
CA ALA A 133 -7.32 -3.41 -2.25
C ALA A 133 -7.47 -4.93 -2.15
N CYS A 134 -6.42 -5.63 -1.73
CA CYS A 134 -6.49 -7.05 -1.38
C CYS A 134 -7.58 -7.29 -0.34
N PHE A 135 -7.63 -6.46 0.71
CA PHE A 135 -8.63 -6.57 1.76
C PHE A 135 -10.06 -6.44 1.19
N LEU A 136 -10.35 -5.39 0.44
CA LEU A 136 -11.66 -5.23 -0.20
C LEU A 136 -11.99 -6.36 -1.19
N HIS A 137 -10.99 -6.90 -1.89
CA HIS A 137 -11.17 -8.01 -2.82
C HIS A 137 -11.61 -9.28 -2.08
N TYR A 138 -10.94 -9.65 -0.99
CA TYR A 138 -11.31 -10.82 -0.19
C TYR A 138 -12.65 -10.65 0.54
N ALA A 139 -13.03 -9.41 0.91
CA ALA A 139 -14.37 -9.09 1.40
C ALA A 139 -15.46 -9.26 0.33
N SER A 140 -15.10 -9.48 -0.94
CA SER A 140 -16.03 -9.41 -2.08
C SER A 140 -16.71 -8.04 -2.22
N CYS A 141 -16.08 -6.98 -1.70
CA CYS A 141 -16.59 -5.62 -1.76
C CYS A 141 -15.92 -4.79 -2.86
N LEU A 142 -14.72 -5.15 -3.32
CA LEU A 142 -13.94 -4.33 -4.25
C LEU A 142 -14.72 -3.98 -5.53
N ASP A 143 -15.34 -4.96 -6.19
CA ASP A 143 -16.11 -4.71 -7.42
C ASP A 143 -17.32 -3.81 -7.21
N VAL A 144 -17.98 -3.92 -6.04
CA VAL A 144 -19.10 -3.05 -5.67
C VAL A 144 -18.62 -1.61 -5.53
N ILE A 145 -17.49 -1.40 -4.85
CA ILE A 145 -16.89 -0.07 -4.68
C ILE A 145 -16.43 0.52 -6.02
N ILE A 146 -15.82 -0.29 -6.89
CA ILE A 146 -15.42 0.15 -8.23
C ILE A 146 -16.65 0.56 -9.06
N SER A 147 -17.73 -0.21 -9.01
CA SER A 147 -18.97 0.15 -9.68
C SER A 147 -19.57 1.45 -9.14
N ASP A 148 -19.52 1.66 -7.82
CA ASP A 148 -19.98 2.91 -7.19
C ASP A 148 -19.07 4.11 -7.52
N MET A 149 -17.76 3.90 -7.67
CA MET A 149 -16.84 4.93 -8.16
C MET A 149 -17.21 5.37 -9.57
N GLY A 150 -17.52 4.43 -10.48
CA GLY A 150 -17.89 4.75 -11.86
C GLY A 150 -19.12 5.66 -12.01
N ASN A 151 -19.94 5.79 -10.97
CA ASN A 151 -21.13 6.66 -10.93
C ASN A 151 -20.88 8.03 -10.26
N GLY A 152 -19.68 8.27 -9.73
CA GLY A 152 -19.33 9.48 -8.98
C GLY A 152 -18.18 10.30 -9.60
N PRO A 153 -17.83 11.44 -8.99
CA PRO A 153 -16.71 12.24 -9.44
C PRO A 153 -15.36 11.60 -9.06
N ALA A 154 -14.35 11.75 -9.93
CA ALA A 154 -13.03 11.12 -9.75
C ALA A 154 -12.29 11.54 -8.47
N GLU A 155 -12.51 12.77 -8.00
CA GLU A 155 -11.92 13.30 -6.77
C GLU A 155 -12.33 12.52 -5.51
N ASP A 156 -13.49 11.86 -5.55
CA ASP A 156 -14.02 11.06 -4.45
C ASP A 156 -13.53 9.61 -4.46
N TYR A 157 -12.92 9.11 -5.54
CA TYR A 157 -12.58 7.68 -5.65
C TYR A 157 -11.69 7.21 -4.51
N LEU A 158 -10.61 7.93 -4.25
CA LEU A 158 -9.68 7.58 -3.19
C LEU A 158 -10.35 7.63 -1.80
N LYS A 159 -11.25 8.59 -1.58
CA LYS A 159 -12.03 8.69 -0.34
C LYS A 159 -13.00 7.52 -0.18
N LYS A 160 -13.74 7.17 -1.24
CA LYS A 160 -14.64 6.00 -1.27
C LYS A 160 -13.88 4.71 -0.97
N PHE A 161 -12.71 4.52 -1.60
CA PHE A 161 -11.82 3.39 -1.36
C PHE A 161 -11.41 3.27 0.12
N TRP A 162 -10.99 4.38 0.72
CA TRP A 162 -10.59 4.40 2.13
C TRP A 162 -11.75 4.12 3.08
N VAL A 163 -12.90 4.76 2.88
CA VAL A 163 -14.09 4.54 3.71
C VAL A 163 -14.56 3.10 3.64
N ALA A 164 -14.56 2.51 2.44
CA ALA A 164 -14.93 1.12 2.26
C ALA A 164 -13.96 0.18 3.00
N SER A 165 -12.66 0.44 2.91
CA SER A 165 -11.63 -0.35 3.59
C SER A 165 -11.78 -0.27 5.11
N GLU A 166 -11.97 0.94 5.65
CA GLU A 166 -12.22 1.17 7.08
C GLU A 166 -13.50 0.45 7.55
N THR A 167 -14.57 0.50 6.76
CA THR A 167 -15.84 -0.16 7.08
C THR A 167 -15.68 -1.67 7.11
N ALA A 168 -15.02 -2.25 6.10
CA ALA A 168 -14.80 -3.68 6.06
C ALA A 168 -13.87 -4.15 7.19
N ILE A 169 -12.88 -3.37 7.61
CA ILE A 169 -12.03 -3.68 8.77
C ILE A 169 -12.86 -3.58 10.07
N MET A 170 -13.70 -2.55 10.21
CA MET A 170 -14.56 -2.40 11.38
C MET A 170 -15.47 -3.62 11.55
N LEU A 171 -16.04 -4.12 10.45
CA LEU A 171 -16.87 -5.33 10.47
C LEU A 171 -16.12 -6.57 10.95
N GLU A 172 -14.80 -6.65 10.73
CA GLU A 172 -13.97 -7.73 11.29
C GLU A 172 -13.79 -7.61 12.81
N PHE A 173 -13.89 -6.40 13.36
CA PHE A 173 -13.80 -6.16 14.81
C PHE A 173 -15.14 -6.28 15.53
N THR A 174 -16.26 -6.36 14.81
CA THR A 174 -17.60 -6.38 15.39
C THR A 174 -18.32 -7.69 15.12
N ASP A 175 -18.80 -8.35 16.17
CA ASP A 175 -19.83 -9.38 16.05
C ASP A 175 -21.20 -8.75 16.24
N THR A 176 -22.23 -9.41 15.73
CA THR A 176 -23.61 -9.05 16.05
C THR A 176 -24.07 -10.04 17.11
N ASP A 177 -24.41 -9.58 18.32
CA ASP A 177 -25.03 -10.47 19.30
C ASP A 177 -26.45 -10.88 18.85
N ASP A 178 -27.04 -11.85 19.55
CA ASP A 178 -28.40 -12.35 19.25
C ASP A 178 -29.48 -11.24 19.31
N ASP A 179 -29.19 -10.11 19.95
CA ASP A 179 -30.08 -8.94 20.06
C ASP A 179 -29.78 -7.86 19.00
N GLY A 180 -28.82 -8.09 18.10
CA GLY A 180 -28.48 -7.17 17.01
C GLY A 180 -27.54 -6.03 17.40
N HIS A 181 -26.93 -6.06 18.59
CA HIS A 181 -25.94 -5.09 19.02
C HIS A 181 -24.54 -5.47 18.53
N LEU A 182 -23.79 -4.46 18.08
CA LEU A 182 -22.38 -4.62 17.70
C LEU A 182 -21.54 -4.81 18.97
N THR A 183 -20.96 -5.99 19.13
CA THR A 183 -20.01 -6.29 20.21
C THR A 183 -18.60 -6.36 19.67
N VAL A 184 -17.62 -5.78 20.37
CA VAL A 184 -16.21 -5.81 19.94
C VAL A 184 -15.65 -7.21 20.20
N ILE A 185 -15.26 -7.90 19.14
CA ILE A 185 -14.63 -9.22 19.24
C ILE A 185 -13.23 -9.04 19.80
N ARG A 186 -13.03 -9.49 21.05
CA ARG A 186 -11.70 -9.49 21.69
C ARG A 186 -10.96 -10.82 21.52
N ASP A 187 -11.69 -11.93 21.36
CA ASP A 187 -11.14 -13.29 21.51
C ASP A 187 -11.73 -14.33 20.53
N SER A 188 -12.58 -13.96 19.57
CA SER A 188 -13.11 -14.94 18.60
C SER A 188 -12.08 -15.24 17.51
N PRO A 189 -11.95 -16.52 17.08
CA PRO A 189 -11.16 -16.83 15.90
C PRO A 189 -11.72 -16.02 14.72
N PRO A 190 -10.84 -15.42 13.91
CA PRO A 190 -11.26 -14.55 12.82
C PRO A 190 -12.20 -15.33 11.90
N PRO A 191 -13.17 -14.66 11.26
CA PRO A 191 -13.87 -15.27 10.14
C PRO A 191 -12.82 -15.86 9.21
N ALA A 192 -12.94 -17.15 8.89
CA ALA A 192 -11.98 -17.94 8.10
C ALA A 192 -11.73 -17.43 6.67
N ARG A 193 -12.25 -16.24 6.33
CA ARG A 193 -12.17 -15.58 5.04
C ARG A 193 -10.80 -14.92 4.78
N TRP A 194 -9.96 -14.73 5.81
CA TRP A 194 -8.85 -13.78 5.74
C TRP A 194 -7.47 -14.31 6.11
N THR A 195 -7.36 -15.19 7.11
CA THR A 195 -6.10 -15.39 7.83
C THR A 195 -5.08 -16.26 7.15
N THR A 196 -5.46 -17.10 6.22
CA THR A 196 -4.54 -18.11 5.68
C THR A 196 -3.80 -17.67 4.41
N PRO A 197 -4.37 -16.88 3.48
CA PRO A 197 -3.70 -16.72 2.19
C PRO A 197 -2.89 -15.40 2.03
N LEU A 198 -3.08 -14.37 2.89
CA LEU A 198 -2.23 -13.16 2.85
C LEU A 198 -0.86 -13.37 3.52
N THR A 199 -0.82 -14.03 4.68
CA THR A 199 0.41 -14.18 5.49
C THR A 199 1.44 -15.12 4.87
N ASP A 200 1.01 -16.15 4.16
CA ASP A 200 1.90 -17.17 3.59
C ASP A 200 2.84 -16.64 2.50
N TYR A 201 2.51 -15.49 1.91
CA TYR A 201 3.26 -14.86 0.80
C TYR A 201 3.93 -13.54 1.17
N LEU A 202 3.69 -13.03 2.37
CA LEU A 202 4.08 -11.68 2.75
C LEU A 202 5.12 -11.72 3.86
N ASP A 203 6.33 -11.24 3.57
CA ASP A 203 7.37 -11.01 4.58
C ASP A 203 7.03 -9.75 5.39
N PHE A 204 6.00 -9.86 6.23
CA PHE A 204 5.60 -8.80 7.16
C PHE A 204 6.68 -8.52 8.21
N ARG A 205 7.60 -9.46 8.44
CA ARG A 205 8.76 -9.24 9.29
C ARG A 205 9.69 -8.20 8.68
N ALA A 206 10.04 -8.33 7.40
CA ALA A 206 10.83 -7.33 6.70
C ALA A 206 10.16 -5.94 6.73
N LEU A 207 8.84 -5.89 6.58
CA LEU A 207 8.09 -4.64 6.70
C LEU A 207 8.19 -4.04 8.13
N LEU A 208 8.01 -4.86 9.17
CA LEU A 208 8.15 -4.42 10.57
C LEU A 208 9.56 -3.91 10.86
N ASP A 209 10.58 -4.62 10.39
CA ASP A 209 11.98 -4.25 10.57
C ASP A 209 12.25 -2.88 9.92
N ILE A 210 11.78 -2.65 8.68
CA ILE A 210 11.90 -1.34 8.01
C ILE A 210 11.19 -0.23 8.80
N LEU A 211 9.95 -0.49 9.25
CA LEU A 211 9.17 0.50 10.01
C LEU A 211 9.83 0.83 11.36
N HIS A 212 10.47 -0.16 11.99
CA HIS A 212 11.18 0.01 13.25
C HIS A 212 12.51 0.75 13.07
N ASP A 213 13.33 0.30 12.12
CA ASP A 213 14.67 0.85 11.86
C ASP A 213 14.59 2.31 11.42
N ASP A 214 13.56 2.67 10.65
CA ASP A 214 13.33 4.04 10.15
C ASP A 214 12.14 4.74 10.83
N GLN A 215 11.81 4.33 12.07
CA GLN A 215 10.64 4.81 12.83
C GLN A 215 10.53 6.33 12.90
N LYS A 216 11.66 7.04 12.98
CA LYS A 216 11.67 8.51 13.08
C LYS A 216 11.13 9.14 11.79
N ASN A 217 11.66 8.74 10.62
CA ASN A 217 11.20 9.30 9.35
C ASN A 217 9.82 8.74 8.97
N PHE A 218 9.50 7.51 9.37
CA PHE A 218 8.14 6.98 9.28
C PHE A 218 7.14 7.86 10.04
N LEU A 219 7.37 8.17 11.31
CA LEU A 219 6.48 9.02 12.10
C LEU A 219 6.40 10.46 11.56
N ILE A 220 7.51 11.02 11.08
CA ILE A 220 7.48 12.32 10.40
C ILE A 220 6.59 12.22 9.16
N THR A 221 6.76 11.19 8.33
CA THR A 221 5.98 10.94 7.13
C THR A 221 4.49 10.79 7.44
N LEU A 222 4.13 10.05 8.48
CA LEU A 222 2.73 9.91 8.88
C LEU A 222 2.12 11.25 9.28
N ARG A 223 2.87 12.03 10.08
CA ARG A 223 2.44 13.36 10.51
C ARG A 223 2.30 14.34 9.34
N THR A 224 3.24 14.31 8.40
CA THR A 224 3.30 15.26 7.28
C THR A 224 2.34 14.88 6.17
N ALA A 225 2.31 13.61 5.76
CA ALA A 225 1.46 13.16 4.69
C ALA A 225 -0.02 13.07 5.10
N ASN A 226 -0.32 12.72 6.37
CA ASN A 226 -1.68 12.58 6.92
C ASN A 226 -2.70 11.88 5.97
N SER A 227 -2.21 11.05 5.04
CA SER A 227 -2.94 10.63 3.85
C SER A 227 -3.14 9.13 3.77
N LEU A 228 -2.28 8.37 4.41
CA LEU A 228 -2.34 6.92 4.34
C LEU A 228 -3.28 6.51 5.46
N ARG A 229 -4.53 6.18 5.14
CA ARG A 229 -5.46 5.59 6.10
C ARG A 229 -4.89 4.21 6.48
N LEU A 230 -4.09 4.17 7.54
CA LEU A 230 -3.26 3.01 7.91
C LEU A 230 -4.03 1.89 8.58
N SER A 231 -5.34 2.01 8.77
CA SER A 231 -6.16 1.03 9.52
C SER A 231 -5.92 -0.40 9.02
N GLY A 232 -5.92 -0.62 7.70
CA GLY A 232 -5.68 -1.95 7.11
C GLY A 232 -4.27 -2.48 7.39
N LEU A 233 -3.25 -1.62 7.26
CA LEU A 233 -1.88 -2.01 7.58
C LEU A 233 -1.73 -2.35 9.08
N MET A 234 -2.27 -1.51 9.97
CA MET A 234 -2.19 -1.71 11.42
C MET A 234 -2.89 -2.99 11.84
N TYR A 235 -4.06 -3.29 11.26
CA TYR A 235 -4.78 -4.54 11.48
C TYR A 235 -3.92 -5.75 11.11
N ILE A 236 -3.35 -5.76 9.92
CA ILE A 236 -2.55 -6.88 9.42
C ILE A 236 -1.28 -7.09 10.26
N LEU A 237 -0.57 -6.02 10.58
CA LEU A 237 0.62 -6.09 11.42
C LEU A 237 0.30 -6.61 12.83
N TRP A 238 -0.81 -6.16 13.41
CA TRP A 238 -1.28 -6.67 14.70
C TRP A 238 -1.56 -8.17 14.64
N ARG A 239 -2.31 -8.62 13.62
CA ARG A 239 -2.61 -10.06 13.42
C ARG A 239 -1.35 -10.90 13.22
N TYR A 240 -0.38 -10.41 12.45
CA TYR A 240 0.90 -11.08 12.25
C TYR A 240 1.67 -11.27 13.57
N VAL A 241 1.73 -10.21 14.40
CA VAL A 241 2.37 -10.28 15.72
C VAL A 241 1.64 -11.25 16.66
N GLU A 242 0.31 -11.35 16.56
CA GLU A 242 -0.46 -12.33 17.34
C GLU A 242 -0.23 -13.77 16.87
N SER A 243 -0.15 -14.01 15.55
CA SER A 243 0.14 -15.35 15.03
C SER A 243 1.52 -15.84 15.44
N GLU A 244 2.55 -14.99 15.39
CA GLU A 244 3.91 -15.34 15.86
C GLU A 244 3.90 -15.72 17.35
N LYS A 245 3.22 -14.94 18.19
CA LYS A 245 3.07 -15.24 19.63
C LYS A 245 2.34 -16.55 19.90
N SER A 246 1.43 -16.96 19.01
CA SER A 246 0.71 -18.23 19.15
C SER A 246 1.55 -19.44 18.70
N SER A 247 2.47 -19.24 17.75
CA SER A 247 3.43 -20.28 17.31
C SER A 247 4.54 -20.54 18.35
N ASP A 248 4.87 -19.54 19.18
CA ASP A 248 5.88 -19.63 20.24
C ASP A 248 5.34 -20.19 21.57
N ARG A 249 4.05 -20.56 21.67
CA ARG A 249 3.50 -21.22 22.85
C ARG A 249 3.69 -22.75 22.75
N PRO A 250 4.42 -23.39 23.68
CA PRO A 250 4.64 -24.83 23.70
C PRO A 250 3.37 -25.64 24.01
#